data_AF-A0AAW4PH91-F1
#
_entry.id   AF-A0AAW4PH91-F1
#
_cell.length_a   1.000
_cell.length_b   1.000
_cell.length_c   1.000
_cell.angle_alpha   90.00
_cell.angle_beta   90.00
_cell.angle_gamma   90.00
#
_symmetry.space_group_name_H-M   'P 1'
#
loop_
_entity.id
_entity.type
_entity.pdbx_description
1 polymer ?
#
loop_
_entity_poly.entity_id
_entity_poly.type
_entity_poly.pdbx_seq_one_letter_code
_entity_poly.pdbx_strand_id
1 'polypeptide(L)'
;MADAERVRLRYAPDDDDVASALRSETFELYLRRSKAGPVESGDEWEEIVNDGCGRTRPVTLRVESVAGGSTVGEETRFEFRATTAE
;
A
#
# COMPACT_ATOMS: atom_id res chain seq x y z
N MET A 1 -1.02 13.46 16.63
CA MET A 1 -1.69 12.72 15.53
C MET A 1 -1.61 11.26 15.92
N ALA A 2 -2.70 10.51 15.85
CA ALA A 2 -2.70 9.09 16.22
C ALA A 2 -2.33 8.25 15.00
N ASP A 3 -1.61 7.16 15.24
CA ASP A 3 -1.28 6.17 14.23
C ASP A 3 -2.57 5.52 13.70
N ALA A 4 -2.66 5.39 12.38
CA ALA A 4 -3.75 4.68 11.76
C ALA A 4 -3.63 3.20 12.13
N GLU A 5 -4.64 2.62 12.77
CA GLU A 5 -4.68 1.17 13.03
C GLU A 5 -4.73 0.38 11.72
N ARG A 6 -5.39 0.94 10.70
CA ARG A 6 -5.64 0.26 9.44
C ARG A 6 -5.75 1.23 8.27
N VAL A 7 -4.98 0.96 7.22
CA VAL A 7 -4.99 1.71 5.97
C VAL A 7 -5.34 0.75 4.84
N ARG A 8 -6.46 1.01 4.16
CA ARG A 8 -6.87 0.26 2.98
C ARG A 8 -6.32 0.91 1.73
N LEU A 9 -5.60 0.13 0.95
CA LEU A 9 -4.95 0.54 -0.29
C LEU A 9 -5.52 -0.27 -1.45
N ARG A 10 -5.97 0.43 -2.49
CA ARG A 10 -6.25 -0.19 -3.78
C ARG A 10 -4.99 -0.17 -4.63
N TYR A 11 -4.61 -1.31 -5.20
CA TYR A 11 -3.49 -1.38 -6.13
C TYR A 11 -3.95 -1.60 -7.57
N ALA A 12 -3.22 -1.02 -8.51
CA ALA A 12 -3.44 -1.16 -9.95
C ALA A 12 -2.10 -1.35 -10.67
N PRO A 13 -1.98 -2.26 -11.65
CA PRO A 13 -3.01 -3.17 -12.18
C PRO A 13 -3.36 -4.33 -11.23
N ASP A 14 -4.51 -4.98 -11.46
CA ASP A 14 -4.87 -6.26 -10.82
C ASP A 14 -4.02 -7.38 -11.43
N ASP A 15 -2.93 -7.72 -10.74
CA ASP A 15 -1.95 -8.71 -11.17
C ASP A 15 -1.50 -9.50 -9.94
N ASP A 16 -1.60 -10.83 -9.98
CA ASP A 16 -1.26 -11.72 -8.85
C ASP A 16 0.21 -11.58 -8.42
N ASP A 17 1.13 -11.33 -9.36
CA ASP A 17 2.55 -11.13 -9.05
C ASP A 17 2.74 -9.83 -8.24
N VAL A 18 2.02 -8.77 -8.62
CA VAL A 18 1.99 -7.50 -7.88
C VAL A 18 1.38 -7.72 -6.51
N ALA A 19 0.25 -8.42 -6.41
CA ALA A 19 -0.42 -8.70 -5.14
C ALA A 19 0.48 -9.48 -4.16
N SER A 20 1.23 -10.45 -4.67
CA SER A 20 2.21 -11.23 -3.90
C SER A 20 3.37 -10.36 -3.41
N ALA A 21 3.92 -9.49 -4.28
CA ALA A 21 4.99 -8.57 -3.92
C ALA A 21 4.55 -7.54 -2.86
N LEU A 22 3.33 -7.01 -2.97
CA LEU A 22 2.77 -6.05 -1.99
C LEU A 22 2.55 -6.69 -0.61
N ARG A 23 2.17 -7.97 -0.58
CA ARG A 23 1.96 -8.76 0.65
C ARG A 23 3.26 -9.30 1.25
N SER A 24 4.41 -8.98 0.66
CA SER A 24 5.70 -9.38 1.20
C SER A 24 6.08 -8.47 2.36
N GLU A 25 6.54 -9.04 3.47
CA GLU A 25 6.92 -8.31 4.69
C GLU A 25 7.94 -7.19 4.41
N THR A 26 8.88 -7.41 3.48
CA THR A 26 9.87 -6.41 3.08
C THR A 26 9.23 -5.19 2.42
N PHE A 27 8.21 -5.40 1.58
CA PHE A 27 7.50 -4.31 0.94
C PHE A 27 6.64 -3.55 1.93
N GLU A 28 5.94 -4.23 2.85
CA GLU A 28 5.16 -3.58 3.90
C GLU A 28 6.03 -2.70 4.81
N LEU A 29 7.20 -3.21 5.23
CA LEU A 29 8.16 -2.44 6.02
C LEU A 29 8.69 -1.22 5.25
N TYR A 30 9.00 -1.39 3.97
CA TYR A 30 9.42 -0.30 3.11
C TYR A 30 8.32 0.75 2.96
N LEU A 31 7.09 0.34 2.65
CA LEU A 31 5.95 1.23 2.47
C LEU A 31 5.66 2.00 3.75
N ARG A 32 5.67 1.32 4.91
CA ARG A 32 5.50 1.96 6.21
C ARG A 32 6.52 3.06 6.47
N ARG A 33 7.78 2.81 6.12
CA ARG A 33 8.86 3.77 6.32
C ARG A 33 8.83 4.90 5.28
N SER A 34 8.49 4.58 4.04
CA SER A 34 8.41 5.51 2.91
C SER A 34 7.24 6.48 3.06
N LYS A 35 6.10 5.97 3.53
CA LYS A 35 4.86 6.73 3.73
C LYS A 35 4.64 7.14 5.18
N ALA A 36 5.65 7.00 6.04
CA ALA A 36 5.58 7.41 7.43
C ALA A 36 5.20 8.89 7.53
N GLY A 37 4.13 9.20 8.25
CA GLY A 37 3.58 10.56 8.32
C GLY A 37 2.09 10.64 8.03
N PRO A 38 1.55 11.85 7.81
CA PRO A 38 0.11 12.04 7.61
C PRO A 38 -0.38 11.28 6.38
N VAL A 39 -1.55 10.64 6.51
CA VAL A 39 -2.21 9.91 5.41
C VAL A 39 -3.69 10.25 5.39
N GLU A 40 -4.22 10.48 4.18
CA GLU A 40 -5.62 10.78 3.97
C GLU A 40 -6.23 9.85 2.93
N SER A 41 -7.55 9.65 3.02
CA SER A 41 -8.29 8.91 1.99
C SER A 41 -8.24 9.68 0.68
N GLY A 42 -7.90 8.99 -0.42
CA GLY A 42 -7.75 9.60 -1.74
C GLY A 42 -6.29 9.86 -2.11
N ASP A 43 -5.34 9.75 -1.18
CA ASP A 43 -3.91 9.75 -1.48
C ASP A 43 -3.58 8.69 -2.53
N GLU A 44 -2.72 9.05 -3.47
CA GLU A 44 -2.24 8.16 -4.52
C GLU A 44 -0.72 8.09 -4.46
N TRP A 45 -0.19 6.87 -4.45
CA TRP A 45 1.22 6.57 -4.32
C TRP A 45 1.67 5.72 -5.51
N GLU A 46 2.64 6.20 -6.25
CA GLU A 46 3.25 5.47 -7.35
C GLU A 46 4.46 4.69 -6.81
N GLU A 47 4.36 3.37 -6.79
CA GLU A 47 5.39 2.48 -6.29
C GLU A 47 5.85 1.52 -7.39
N ILE A 48 7.00 0.90 -7.18
CA ILE A 48 7.55 -0.08 -8.12
C ILE A 48 7.84 -1.35 -7.34
N VAL A 49 7.16 -2.44 -7.69
CA VAL A 49 7.38 -3.76 -7.10
C VAL A 49 8.16 -4.65 -8.05
N ASN A 50 8.89 -5.61 -7.50
CA ASN A 50 9.50 -6.67 -8.30
C ASN A 50 8.57 -7.89 -8.30
N ASP A 51 8.31 -8.48 -9.47
CA ASP A 51 7.50 -9.69 -9.64
C ASP A 51 8.19 -10.97 -9.14
N GLY A 52 9.33 -10.86 -8.45
CA GLY A 52 10.15 -11.99 -8.01
C GLY A 52 10.93 -12.68 -9.15
N CYS A 53 10.65 -12.35 -10.41
CA CYS A 53 11.37 -12.83 -11.59
C CYS A 53 12.39 -11.82 -12.12
N GLY A 54 12.65 -10.74 -11.37
CA GLY A 54 13.62 -9.71 -11.75
C GLY A 54 13.03 -8.60 -12.63
N ARG A 55 11.71 -8.55 -12.82
CA ARG A 55 11.05 -7.46 -13.56
C ARG A 55 10.39 -6.49 -12.58
N THR A 56 10.65 -5.21 -12.78
CA THR A 56 9.96 -4.15 -12.04
C THR A 56 8.64 -3.85 -12.72
N ARG A 57 7.56 -3.82 -11.93
CA ARG A 57 6.24 -3.40 -12.38
C ARG A 57 5.83 -2.13 -11.64
N PRO A 58 5.46 -1.06 -12.36
CA PRO A 58 4.86 0.10 -11.73
C PRO A 58 3.48 -0.29 -11.20
N VAL A 59 3.21 0.10 -9.95
CA VAL A 59 1.93 -0.13 -9.29
C VAL A 59 1.46 1.18 -8.67
N THR A 60 0.20 1.52 -8.90
CA THR A 60 -0.42 2.68 -8.28
C THR A 60 -1.20 2.20 -7.07
N LEU A 61 -0.83 2.68 -5.88
CA LEU A 61 -1.52 2.44 -4.61
C LEU A 61 -2.36 3.65 -4.26
N ARG A 62 -3.68 3.47 -4.15
CA ARG A 62 -4.60 4.53 -3.74
C ARG A 62 -5.22 4.24 -2.39
N VAL A 63 -5.13 5.19 -1.47
CA VAL A 63 -5.76 5.08 -0.16
C VAL A 63 -7.28 5.14 -0.32
N GLU A 64 -7.93 4.00 -0.09
CA GLU A 64 -9.38 3.90 -0.07
C GLU A 64 -9.94 4.46 1.23
N SER A 65 -9.32 4.13 2.36
CA SER A 65 -9.80 4.52 3.69
C SER A 65 -8.70 4.36 4.74
N VAL A 66 -8.76 5.20 5.76
CA VAL A 66 -7.88 5.17 6.94
C VAL A 66 -8.75 5.06 8.18
N ALA A 67 -8.42 4.16 9.10
CA ALA A 67 -9.15 3.92 10.34
C ALA A 67 -8.22 3.99 11.57
N GLY A 68 -8.79 4.40 12.71
CA GLY A 68 -8.09 4.55 14.00
C GLY A 68 -7.31 5.86 14.15
N GLY A 69 -6.72 6.35 13.06
CA GLY A 69 -5.89 7.55 13.04
C GLY A 69 -5.75 8.15 11.66
N SER A 70 -4.72 8.97 11.47
CA SER A 70 -4.46 9.70 10.22
C SER A 70 -2.97 9.83 9.94
N THR A 71 -2.18 8.90 10.48
CA THR A 71 -0.72 8.89 10.34
C THR A 71 -0.26 7.45 10.15
N VAL A 72 0.53 7.19 9.12
CA VAL A 72 1.20 5.90 8.95
C VAL A 72 2.34 5.85 9.96
N GLY A 73 2.25 4.89 10.87
CA GLY A 73 3.24 4.67 11.90
C GLY A 73 3.42 3.20 12.21
N GLU A 74 3.89 2.92 13.44
CA GLU A 74 4.45 1.61 13.73
C GLU A 74 3.44 0.49 13.97
N GLU A 75 2.22 0.88 14.24
CA GLU A 75 1.11 -0.04 14.50
C GLU A 75 0.18 -0.13 13.29
N THR A 76 0.51 0.60 12.22
CA THR A 76 -0.33 0.69 11.03
C THR A 76 -0.31 -0.60 10.23
N ARG A 77 -1.51 -1.17 10.06
CA ARG A 77 -1.74 -2.35 9.23
C ARG A 77 -2.22 -1.95 7.84
N PHE A 78 -1.54 -2.43 6.81
CA PHE A 78 -1.95 -2.20 5.43
C PHE A 78 -2.85 -3.34 4.93
N GLU A 79 -3.96 -3.01 4.29
CA GLU A 79 -4.82 -3.96 3.58
C GLU A 79 -4.81 -3.63 2.09
N PHE A 80 -4.25 -4.52 1.28
CA PHE A 80 -4.18 -4.36 -0.18
C PHE A 80 -5.36 -5.03 -0.88
N ARG A 81 -6.07 -4.27 -1.70
CA ARG A 81 -7.18 -4.72 -2.57
C ARG A 81 -6.87 -4.38 -4.01
N ALA A 82 -7.19 -5.28 -4.94
CA ALA A 82 -7.10 -4.97 -6.35
C ALA A 82 -8.07 -3.83 -6.72
N THR A 83 -7.64 -2.92 -7.59
CA THR A 83 -8.59 -2.14 -8.36
C THR A 83 -9.21 -3.09 -9.37
N THR A 84 -10.40 -3.56 -9.07
CA THR A 84 -11.23 -4.19 -10.10
C THR A 84 -11.64 -3.07 -11.05
N ALA A 85 -11.06 -3.04 -12.24
CA ALA A 85 -11.65 -2.28 -13.33
C ALA A 85 -12.90 -3.06 -13.76
N GLU A 86 -14.08 -2.53 -13.42
CA GLU A 86 -15.36 -3.01 -13.99
C GLU A 86 -15.37 -2.89 -15.52
#